data_AF-G2KP57-F1
#
_entry.id   AF-G2KP57-F1
#
_cell.length_a   1.000
_cell.length_b   1.000
_cell.length_c   1.000
_cell.angle_alpha   90.00
_cell.angle_beta   90.00
_cell.angle_gamma   90.00
#
_symmetry.space_group_name_H-M   'P 1'
#
loop_
_entity.id
_entity.type
_entity.pdbx_description
1 polymer ?
#
loop_
_entity_poly.entity_id
_entity_poly.type
_entity_poly.pdbx_seq_one_letter_code
_entity_poly.pdbx_strand_id
1 'polypeptide(L)' 'MVYVIGVAGFIGGFVLGLIALRYILKDRSKEDLLQDKSLRLYGAITWLLAALGGATAMACYTHFWG' A
#
# COMPACT_ATOMS: atom_id res chain seq x y z
N MET A 1 -0.62 -16.76 15.06
CA MET A 1 -0.85 -15.32 15.35
C MET A 1 -0.04 -14.40 14.45
N VAL A 2 1.27 -14.63 14.26
CA VAL A 2 2.13 -13.87 13.32
C VAL A 2 1.51 -13.68 11.92
N TYR A 3 0.96 -14.73 11.31
CA TYR A 3 0.32 -14.64 10.00
C TYR A 3 -0.89 -13.68 9.95
N VAL A 4 -1.68 -13.61 11.03
CA VAL A 4 -2.84 -12.71 11.10
C VAL A 4 -2.37 -11.26 11.17
N ILE A 5 -1.30 -10.98 11.92
CA ILE A 5 -0.72 -9.65 12.02
C ILE A 5 -0.06 -9.23 10.70
N GLY A 6 0.62 -10.15 10.02
CA GLY A 6 1.18 -9.89 8.69
C GLY A 6 0.09 -9.56 7.66
N VAL A 7 -1.02 -10.30 7.65
CA VAL A 7 -2.17 -10.02 6.77
C VAL A 7 -2.84 -8.70 7.14
N ALA A 8 -3.03 -8.41 8.43
CA ALA A 8 -3.60 -7.14 8.88
C ALA A 8 -2.71 -5.95 8.48
N GLY A 9 -1.39 -6.07 8.66
CA GLY A 9 -0.41 -5.08 8.20
C GLY A 9 -0.39 -4.91 6.70
N PHE A 10 -0.52 -6.00 5.95
CA PHE A 10 -0.57 -5.97 4.49
C PHE A 10 -1.82 -5.23 3.98
N ILE A 11 -2.99 -5.56 4.53
CA ILE A 11 -4.26 -4.88 4.21
C ILE A 11 -4.17 -3.40 4.61
N GLY A 12 -3.65 -3.09 5.80
CA GLY A 12 -3.44 -1.71 6.25
C GLY A 12 -2.51 -0.93 5.32
N GLY A 13 -1.38 -1.52 4.93
CA GLY A 13 -0.44 -0.93 3.98
C GLY A 13 -1.06 -0.73 2.59
N PHE A 14 -1.92 -1.64 2.15
CA PHE A 14 -2.65 -1.51 0.88
C PHE A 14 -3.66 -0.35 0.92
N VAL A 15 -4.42 -0.22 2.01
CA VAL A 15 -5.36 0.90 2.22
C VAL A 15 -4.60 2.24 2.24
N LEU A 16 -3.46 2.31 2.92
CA LEU A 16 -2.59 3.49 2.92
C LEU A 16 -2.08 3.79 1.50
N GLY A 17 -1.71 2.77 0.73
CA GLY A 17 -1.35 2.91 -0.68
C GLY A 17 -2.47 3.51 -1.52
N LEU A 18 -3.72 3.07 -1.33
CA LEU A 18 -4.87 3.64 -2.02
C LEU A 18 -5.16 5.08 -1.61
N ILE A 19 -4.96 5.42 -0.32
CA ILE A 19 -5.11 6.80 0.17
C ILE A 19 -4.03 7.70 -0.43
N ALA A 20 -2.76 7.28 -0.40
CA ALA A 20 -1.65 8.00 -1.03
C ALA A 20 -1.91 8.20 -2.51
N LEU A 21 -2.40 7.15 -3.18
CA LEU A 21 -2.76 7.19 -4.58
C LEU A 21 -3.87 8.21 -4.84
N ARG A 22 -4.93 8.23 -4.02
CA ARG A 22 -6.01 9.23 -4.11
C ARG A 22 -5.48 10.65 -3.97
N TYR A 23 -4.52 10.91 -3.09
CA TYR A 23 -3.90 12.24 -2.96
C TYR A 23 -3.11 12.62 -4.20
N ILE A 24 -2.32 11.71 -4.76
CA ILE A 24 -1.51 11.97 -5.97
C ILE A 24 -2.41 12.19 -7.21
N LEU A 25 -3.51 11.45 -7.30
CA LEU A 25 -4.47 11.57 -8.40
C LEU A 25 -5.45 12.74 -8.26
N LYS A 26 -5.57 13.35 -7.08
CA LYS A 26 -6.54 14.42 -6.81
C LYS A 26 -6.41 15.59 -7.80
N ASP A 27 -5.18 15.93 -8.18
CA ASP A 27 -4.87 17.07 -9.03
C ASP A 27 -4.74 16.71 -10.53
N ARG A 28 -4.98 15.45 -10.91
CA ARG A 28 -4.90 14.98 -12.31
C ARG A 28 -6.28 14.83 -12.95
N SER A 29 -6.44 15.27 -14.20
CA SER A 29 -7.68 15.06 -14.97
C SER A 29 -7.86 13.59 -15.34
N LYS A 30 -9.12 13.12 -15.43
CA LYS A 30 -9.47 11.75 -15.84
C LYS A 30 -8.98 11.41 -17.25
N GLU A 31 -8.91 12.42 -18.12
CA GLU A 31 -8.46 12.29 -19.51
C GLU A 31 -6.96 12.03 -19.58
N ASP A 32 -6.16 12.73 -18.75
CA ASP A 32 -4.72 12.47 -18.61
C ASP A 32 -4.44 11.05 -18.09
N LEU A 33 -5.26 10.58 -17.15
CA LEU A 33 -5.10 9.25 -16.55
C LEU A 33 -5.39 8.10 -17.52
N LEU A 34 -6.30 8.30 -18.46
CA LEU A 34 -6.64 7.29 -19.47
C LEU A 34 -5.58 7.19 -20.56
N GLN A 35 -4.87 8.28 -20.83
CA GLN A 35 -3.83 8.33 -21.87
C GLN A 35 -2.46 7.86 -21.35
N ASP A 36 -2.28 7.85 -20.03
CA ASP A 36 -0.97 7.68 -19.41
C ASP A 36 -0.73 6.24 -18.90
N LYS A 37 0.36 5.63 -19.38
CA LYS A 37 0.81 4.28 -18.99
C LYS A 37 1.23 4.20 -17.51
N SER A 38 1.31 5.34 -16.84
CA SER A 38 1.68 5.51 -15.43
C SER A 38 0.74 4.82 -14.44
N LEU A 39 -0.46 4.40 -14.84
CA LEU A 39 -1.38 3.58 -14.01
C LEU A 39 -0.71 2.33 -13.40
N ARG A 40 0.20 1.70 -14.15
CA ARG A 40 0.95 0.53 -13.63
C ARG A 40 1.93 0.91 -12.52
N LEU A 41 2.54 2.10 -12.62
CA LEU A 41 3.47 2.63 -11.61
C LEU A 41 2.73 2.94 -10.30
N TYR A 42 1.55 3.53 -10.41
CA TYR A 42 0.64 3.80 -9.30
C TYR A 42 0.18 2.51 -8.59
N GLY A 43 -0.17 1.48 -9.36
CA GLY A 43 -0.41 0.15 -8.83
C GLY A 43 0.80 -0.40 -8.08
N ALA A 44 1.99 -0.30 -8.67
CA ALA A 44 3.23 -0.77 -8.05
C ALA A 44 3.51 -0.08 -6.71
N ILE A 45 3.29 1.23 -6.59
CA ILE A 45 3.44 1.98 -5.32
C ILE A 45 2.48 1.43 -4.25
N THR A 46 1.24 1.14 -4.63
CA THR A 46 0.23 0.59 -3.71
C THR A 46 0.65 -0.79 -3.20
N TRP A 47 1.13 -1.66 -4.08
CA TRP A 47 1.63 -2.99 -3.71
C TRP A 47 2.91 -2.94 -2.88
N LEU A 48 3.79 -1.95 -3.13
CA LEU A 48 5.01 -1.73 -2.36
C LEU A 48 4.67 -1.31 -0.92
N LEU A 49 3.70 -0.39 -0.77
CA LEU A 49 3.17 0.01 0.55
C LEU A 49 2.48 -1.13 1.29
N ALA A 50 1.75 -2.00 0.58
CA ALA A 50 1.16 -3.20 1.16
C ALA A 50 2.22 -4.17 1.68
N ALA A 51 3.25 -4.46 0.88
CA ALA A 51 4.36 -5.32 1.29
C ALA A 51 5.11 -4.76 2.51
N LEU A 52 5.39 -3.44 2.51
CA LEU A 52 6.02 -2.75 3.63
C LEU A 52 5.15 -2.77 4.89
N GLY A 53 3.84 -2.55 4.76
CA GLY A 53 2.89 -2.63 5.86
C GLY A 53 2.84 -4.01 6.51
N GLY A 54 2.84 -5.08 5.70
CA GLY A 54 2.92 -6.45 6.19
C GLY A 54 4.24 -6.75 6.91
N ALA A 55 5.37 -6.36 6.31
CA ALA A 55 6.69 -6.57 6.88
C ALA A 55 6.90 -5.79 8.20
N THR A 56 6.47 -4.53 8.26
CA THR A 56 6.56 -3.72 9.48
C THR A 56 5.64 -4.23 10.58
N ALA A 57 4.43 -4.67 10.26
CA ALA A 57 3.53 -5.26 11.25
C ALA A 57 4.09 -6.57 11.82
N MET A 58 4.66 -7.43 10.97
CA MET A 58 5.34 -8.64 11.44
C MET A 58 6.57 -8.31 12.29
N ALA A 59 7.40 -7.36 11.86
CA ALA A 59 8.59 -6.94 12.59
C ALA A 59 8.24 -6.39 13.99
N CYS A 60 7.20 -5.54 14.08
CA CYS A 60 6.70 -5.04 15.37
C CYS A 60 6.21 -6.19 16.24
N TYR A 61 5.41 -7.10 15.69
CA TYR A 61 4.92 -8.25 16.44
C TYR A 61 6.06 -9.13 16.98
N THR A 62 7.06 -9.44 16.16
CA THR A 62 8.22 -10.22 16.59
C THR A 62 9.06 -9.49 17.64
N HIS A 63 9.13 -8.16 17.60
CA HIS A 63 9.91 -7.40 18.58
C HIS A 63 9.24 -7.33 19.96
N PHE A 64 7.91 -7.21 20.00
CA PHE A 64 7.17 -7.02 21.25
C PHE A 64 6.60 -8.32 21.84
N TRP A 65 6.26 -9.31 21.01
CA TRP A 65 5.54 -10.53 21.42
C TRP A 65 6.21 -11.83 20.94
N GLY A 66 7.32 -11.72 20.21
CA GLY A 66 8.09 -12.84 19.67
C GLY A 66 9.31 -13.19 20.49
#